data_AF-A0A7Y7C9L4-F1
#
_entry.id   AF-A0A7Y7C9L4-F1
#
_cell.length_a   1.000
_cell.length_b   1.000
_cell.length_c   1.000
_cell.angle_alpha   90.00
_cell.angle_beta   90.00
_cell.angle_gamma   90.00
#
_symmetry.space_group_name_H-M   'P 1'
#
loop_
_entity.id
_entity.type
_entity.pdbx_description
1 polymer ?
#
loop_
_entity_poly.entity_id
_entity_poly.type
_entity_poly.pdbx_seq_one_letter_code
_entity_poly.pdbx_strand_id
1 'polypeptide(L)'
;MHIAEPLAIYSLHFDRGDADSGTVALWSPITDTRLGEQPEWIRDHRAEPIAYVRGARPSVQVSLLANHFVPASFELSAFGRSLSPAHGPDTPIRWLGPHPVTLERTAGWSTLAEPVPFNRPLPNHIGTHSLELQWVAEWTDADGSARQLFLGNSRHELFTTGAPMREGGAGAPPSGAYVPLVRWSSRWCAGLESRKDICDALLRGLPETGLRYGVPAWTVRHMLTVGGGMCGGWYQLFQQLANCQGVTLEGRTLHLVPKDDPRTDEVRWEAMVAVAPGINQLEPSRLTRLQGRFHDCVRYPFAPDEPVELLGRVESRYVFMAGWDDGHCLNFLEDSGRLYLYDACFRTEAVELDMPLPSADGRPVRLGAESSFRRRYLHPTLPFLMGTLRANGRLWEVDLGRNEFGITVGTEQVPEIDIMWTR
;
A
#
# COMPACT_ATOMS: atom_id res chain seq x y z
N MET A 1 -24.75 26.27 -32.07
CA MET A 1 -25.98 25.47 -32.24
C MET A 1 -25.60 24.03 -31.98
N HIS A 2 -25.72 23.55 -30.74
CA HIS A 2 -25.48 22.14 -30.43
C HIS A 2 -26.64 21.35 -31.02
N ILE A 3 -26.36 20.55 -32.05
CA ILE A 3 -27.29 19.51 -32.47
C ILE A 3 -27.35 18.55 -31.28
N ALA A 4 -28.44 18.58 -30.52
CA ALA A 4 -28.67 17.61 -29.47
C ALA A 4 -28.72 16.25 -30.16
N GLU A 5 -27.72 15.40 -29.89
CA GLU A 5 -27.71 14.02 -30.38
C GLU A 5 -29.02 13.35 -29.96
N PRO A 6 -29.74 12.70 -30.88
CA PRO A 6 -31.09 12.22 -30.59
C PRO A 6 -31.11 11.14 -29.51
N LEU A 7 -30.05 10.33 -29.45
CA LEU A 7 -29.78 9.35 -28.41
C LEU A 7 -28.30 9.40 -28.06
N ALA A 8 -27.97 9.42 -26.76
CA ALA A 8 -26.59 9.35 -26.30
C ALA A 8 -26.47 8.62 -24.96
N ILE A 9 -25.31 8.03 -24.72
CA ILE A 9 -24.93 7.57 -23.38
C ILE A 9 -24.63 8.81 -22.53
N TYR A 10 -25.17 8.83 -21.32
CA TYR A 10 -24.97 9.96 -20.41
C TYR A 10 -24.17 9.61 -19.18
N SER A 11 -24.52 8.52 -18.51
CA SER A 11 -23.80 8.07 -17.33
C SER A 11 -23.71 6.57 -17.25
N LEU A 12 -22.60 6.11 -16.70
CA LEU A 12 -22.34 4.70 -16.44
C LEU A 12 -22.03 4.54 -14.97
N HIS A 13 -22.66 3.53 -14.39
CA HIS A 13 -22.49 3.21 -13.00
C HIS A 13 -22.19 1.70 -12.88
N PHE A 14 -20.97 1.38 -12.50
CA PHE A 14 -20.49 0.00 -12.36
C PHE A 14 -20.98 -0.65 -11.07
N ASP A 15 -21.30 -1.94 -11.13
CA ASP A 15 -21.90 -2.69 -10.01
C ASP A 15 -21.06 -2.63 -8.72
N ARG A 16 -21.75 -2.35 -7.59
CA ARG A 16 -21.19 -1.88 -6.31
C ARG A 16 -21.19 -2.90 -5.18
N GLY A 17 -21.50 -4.16 -5.45
CA GLY A 17 -21.20 -5.24 -4.52
C GLY A 17 -22.40 -5.97 -3.95
N ASP A 18 -22.95 -6.89 -4.74
CA ASP A 18 -23.16 -8.22 -4.18
C ASP A 18 -21.76 -8.84 -3.98
N ALA A 19 -21.49 -9.48 -2.84
CA ALA A 19 -20.19 -10.09 -2.56
C ALA A 19 -19.70 -11.05 -3.68
N ASP A 20 -20.64 -11.54 -4.47
CA ASP A 20 -20.45 -12.43 -5.62
C ASP A 20 -19.92 -11.72 -6.90
N SER A 21 -19.96 -10.38 -6.96
CA SER A 21 -19.55 -9.57 -8.13
C SER A 21 -18.03 -9.37 -8.22
N GLY A 22 -17.29 -9.58 -7.12
CA GLY A 22 -15.84 -9.35 -7.06
C GLY A 22 -15.43 -7.87 -7.09
N THR A 23 -16.34 -6.91 -6.95
CA THR A 23 -16.01 -5.48 -6.87
C THR A 23 -15.20 -5.15 -5.60
N VAL A 24 -14.18 -4.30 -5.74
CA VAL A 24 -13.42 -3.75 -4.62
C VAL A 24 -13.86 -2.31 -4.37
N ALA A 25 -14.42 -2.04 -3.19
CA ALA A 25 -14.81 -0.68 -2.81
C ALA A 25 -13.60 0.25 -2.76
N LEU A 26 -13.70 1.43 -3.37
CA LEU A 26 -12.65 2.42 -3.40
C LEU A 26 -13.01 3.63 -2.55
N TRP A 27 -12.01 4.23 -1.90
CA TRP A 27 -12.17 5.38 -1.01
C TRP A 27 -11.24 6.52 -1.40
N SER A 28 -11.73 7.74 -1.22
CA SER A 28 -10.92 8.96 -1.31
C SER A 28 -10.21 9.20 0.02
N PRO A 29 -8.87 9.25 0.07
CA PRO A 29 -8.16 9.52 1.33
C PRO A 29 -8.36 10.95 1.84
N ILE A 30 -8.69 11.89 0.94
CA ILE A 30 -8.89 13.31 1.27
C ILE A 30 -10.22 13.48 2.02
N THR A 31 -11.31 13.04 1.40
CA THR A 31 -12.67 13.21 1.94
C THR A 31 -13.08 12.10 2.90
N ASP A 32 -12.37 10.98 2.91
CA ASP A 32 -12.72 9.75 3.64
C ASP A 32 -14.09 9.20 3.28
N THR A 33 -14.49 9.42 2.03
CA THR A 33 -15.77 8.95 1.51
C THR A 33 -15.54 7.82 0.52
N ARG A 34 -16.45 6.84 0.55
CA ARG A 34 -16.51 5.78 -0.45
C ARG A 34 -16.80 6.41 -1.80
N LEU A 35 -16.02 6.03 -2.81
CA LEU A 35 -16.30 6.35 -4.19
C LEU A 35 -17.47 5.51 -4.69
N GLY A 36 -18.22 6.10 -5.60
CA GLY A 36 -19.47 5.53 -6.04
C GLY A 36 -20.62 5.78 -5.06
N GLU A 37 -20.93 7.04 -4.81
CA GLU A 37 -22.33 7.46 -4.61
C GLU A 37 -22.92 7.94 -5.94
N GLN A 38 -22.12 8.63 -6.75
CA GLN A 38 -22.46 9.11 -8.10
C GLN A 38 -21.91 8.18 -9.20
N PRO A 39 -22.46 8.20 -10.43
CA PRO A 39 -22.01 7.34 -11.54
C PRO A 39 -20.54 7.53 -11.89
N GLU A 40 -19.75 6.45 -11.93
CA GLU A 40 -18.29 6.51 -12.12
C GLU A 40 -17.91 7.26 -13.41
N TRP A 41 -18.76 7.20 -14.45
CA TRP A 41 -18.61 8.04 -15.63
C TRP A 41 -19.85 8.88 -15.90
N ILE A 42 -19.65 10.17 -16.17
CA ILE A 42 -20.67 11.11 -16.65
C ILE A 42 -20.08 11.86 -17.82
N ARG A 43 -20.80 11.89 -18.95
CA ARG A 43 -20.38 12.46 -20.23
C ARG A 43 -19.55 13.74 -20.07
N ASP A 44 -18.27 13.66 -20.41
CA ASP A 44 -17.27 14.75 -20.39
C ASP A 44 -17.07 15.48 -19.03
N HIS A 45 -17.65 14.97 -17.95
CA HIS A 45 -17.66 15.62 -16.64
C HIS A 45 -16.98 14.82 -15.54
N ARG A 46 -17.04 13.48 -15.59
CA ARG A 46 -16.54 12.61 -14.52
C ARG A 46 -16.01 11.29 -15.07
N ALA A 47 -14.91 10.82 -14.49
CA ALA A 47 -14.34 9.49 -14.72
C ALA A 47 -13.60 9.04 -13.44
N GLU A 48 -14.29 8.28 -12.59
CA GLU A 48 -13.70 7.67 -11.40
C GLU A 48 -13.12 6.29 -11.71
N PRO A 49 -12.04 5.89 -11.02
CA PRO A 49 -11.50 4.55 -11.18
C PRO A 49 -12.43 3.50 -10.60
N ILE A 50 -12.34 2.30 -11.15
CA ILE A 50 -13.04 1.10 -10.68
C ILE A 50 -12.05 -0.02 -10.41
N ALA A 51 -12.38 -0.90 -9.47
CA ALA A 51 -11.51 -2.01 -9.08
C ALA A 51 -12.31 -3.29 -8.87
N TYR A 52 -11.74 -4.40 -9.34
CA TYR A 52 -12.32 -5.73 -9.28
C TYR A 52 -11.25 -6.75 -8.91
N VAL A 53 -11.64 -7.85 -8.29
CA VAL A 53 -10.82 -9.04 -8.23
C VAL A 53 -10.63 -9.57 -9.65
N ARG A 54 -9.40 -9.97 -10.00
CA ARG A 54 -9.08 -10.54 -11.31
C ARG A 54 -10.04 -11.67 -11.68
N GLY A 55 -10.44 -11.72 -12.96
CA GLY A 55 -11.41 -12.70 -13.45
C GLY A 55 -12.89 -12.41 -13.12
N ALA A 56 -13.20 -11.34 -12.38
CA ALA A 56 -14.58 -10.93 -12.14
C ALA A 56 -15.30 -10.53 -13.43
N ARG A 57 -16.64 -10.60 -13.42
CA ARG A 57 -17.51 -10.17 -14.52
C ARG A 57 -18.35 -8.97 -14.06
N PRO A 58 -17.95 -7.74 -14.42
CA PRO A 58 -18.70 -6.54 -14.06
C PRO A 58 -20.08 -6.50 -14.69
N SER A 59 -20.97 -5.74 -14.06
CA SER A 59 -22.22 -5.25 -14.65
C SER A 59 -22.25 -3.73 -14.60
N VAL A 60 -22.98 -3.11 -15.53
CA VAL A 60 -23.05 -1.64 -15.65
C VAL A 60 -24.49 -1.18 -15.77
N GLN A 61 -24.88 -0.33 -14.84
CA GLN A 61 -26.09 0.47 -14.93
C GLN A 61 -25.87 1.61 -15.92
N VAL A 62 -26.70 1.69 -16.95
CA VAL A 62 -26.58 2.67 -18.04
C VAL A 62 -27.74 3.65 -17.98
N SER A 63 -27.43 4.95 -18.08
CA SER A 63 -28.41 5.99 -18.33
C SER A 63 -28.19 6.64 -19.69
N LEU A 64 -29.28 6.77 -20.43
CA LEU A 64 -29.36 7.33 -21.76
C LEU A 64 -30.06 8.69 -21.70
N LEU A 65 -29.57 9.61 -22.52
CA LEU A 65 -30.29 10.82 -22.88
C LEU A 65 -30.98 10.57 -24.22
N ALA A 66 -32.30 10.66 -24.25
CA ALA A 66 -33.10 10.41 -25.44
C ALA A 66 -34.02 11.60 -25.74
N ASN A 67 -34.18 11.93 -27.02
CA ASN A 67 -35.25 12.81 -27.49
C ASN A 67 -36.37 12.00 -28.15
N HIS A 68 -37.44 12.66 -28.59
CA HIS A 68 -38.62 11.99 -29.17
C HIS A 68 -38.43 11.48 -30.61
N PHE A 69 -37.23 11.60 -31.20
CA PHE A 69 -36.93 11.18 -32.57
C PHE A 69 -36.17 9.84 -32.65
N VAL A 70 -35.99 9.15 -31.53
CA VAL A 70 -35.29 7.85 -31.46
C VAL A 70 -36.28 6.68 -31.58
N PRO A 71 -35.83 5.50 -32.07
CA PRO A 71 -36.65 4.30 -32.03
C PRO A 71 -37.07 3.97 -30.59
N ALA A 72 -38.32 3.54 -30.42
CA ALA A 72 -38.87 3.17 -29.12
C ALA A 72 -38.26 1.88 -28.55
N SER A 73 -37.71 1.03 -29.41
CA SER A 73 -36.99 -0.17 -29.01
C SER A 73 -35.74 -0.38 -29.87
N PHE A 74 -34.65 -0.82 -29.24
CA PHE A 74 -33.38 -1.14 -29.89
C PHE A 74 -32.56 -2.06 -28.97
N GLU A 75 -31.51 -2.67 -29.51
CA GLU A 75 -30.49 -3.39 -28.77
C GLU A 75 -29.32 -2.47 -28.47
N LEU A 76 -28.92 -2.38 -27.20
CA LEU A 76 -27.75 -1.64 -26.76
C LEU A 76 -26.53 -2.56 -26.76
N SER A 77 -25.45 -2.10 -27.38
CA SER A 77 -24.16 -2.80 -27.38
C SER A 77 -23.02 -1.83 -27.07
N ALA A 78 -21.94 -2.35 -26.47
CA ALA A 78 -20.71 -1.60 -26.27
C ALA A 78 -19.49 -2.42 -26.73
N PHE A 79 -18.63 -1.78 -27.50
CA PHE A 79 -17.43 -2.38 -28.08
C PHE A 79 -16.17 -1.70 -27.55
N GLY A 80 -15.12 -2.47 -27.35
CA GLY A 80 -13.82 -1.95 -26.90
C GLY A 80 -12.71 -2.92 -27.25
N ARG A 81 -11.46 -2.52 -27.00
CA ARG A 81 -10.32 -3.42 -27.20
C ARG A 81 -10.33 -4.55 -26.18
N SER A 82 -9.72 -5.67 -26.53
CA SER A 82 -9.42 -6.74 -25.57
C SER A 82 -8.50 -6.22 -24.46
N LEU A 83 -8.86 -6.55 -23.20
CA LEU A 83 -7.97 -6.38 -22.04
C LEU A 83 -7.11 -7.63 -21.78
N SER A 84 -7.38 -8.74 -22.48
CA SER A 84 -6.60 -9.98 -22.36
C SER A 84 -5.43 -9.97 -23.34
N PRO A 85 -4.18 -10.22 -22.88
CA PRO A 85 -3.01 -10.31 -23.75
C PRO A 85 -3.02 -11.54 -24.68
N ALA A 86 -3.85 -12.55 -24.39
CA ALA A 86 -4.02 -13.72 -25.26
C ALA A 86 -4.73 -13.39 -26.58
N HIS A 87 -5.46 -12.28 -26.62
CA HIS A 87 -6.05 -11.74 -27.84
C HIS A 87 -5.19 -10.54 -28.23
N GLY A 88 -4.79 -10.44 -29.51
CA GLY A 88 -3.92 -9.35 -29.97
C GLY A 88 -4.45 -7.96 -29.56
N PRO A 89 -3.56 -6.97 -29.34
CA PRO A 89 -3.86 -5.70 -28.67
C PRO A 89 -4.95 -4.84 -29.34
N ASP A 90 -5.27 -5.11 -30.60
CA ASP A 90 -6.26 -4.37 -31.39
C ASP A 90 -7.52 -5.19 -31.70
N THR A 91 -7.73 -6.33 -31.03
CA THR A 91 -8.93 -7.15 -31.26
C THR A 91 -10.16 -6.43 -30.69
N PRO A 92 -11.14 -6.03 -31.52
CA PRO A 92 -12.39 -5.45 -31.03
C PRO A 92 -13.26 -6.53 -30.39
N ILE A 93 -13.77 -6.25 -29.19
CA ILE A 93 -14.64 -7.14 -28.42
C ILE A 93 -15.93 -6.40 -28.09
N ARG A 94 -17.06 -7.09 -28.28
CA ARG A 94 -18.35 -6.68 -27.73
C ARG A 94 -18.36 -6.97 -26.23
N TRP A 95 -18.08 -5.95 -25.42
CA TRP A 95 -18.04 -6.04 -23.96
C TRP A 95 -19.41 -6.13 -23.34
N LEU A 96 -20.41 -5.41 -23.90
CA LEU A 96 -21.80 -5.44 -23.44
C LEU A 96 -22.76 -5.66 -24.61
N GLY A 97 -23.88 -6.33 -24.32
CA GLY A 97 -24.99 -6.52 -25.25
C GLY A 97 -24.81 -7.63 -26.29
N PRO A 98 -25.77 -7.83 -27.19
CA PRO A 98 -26.96 -6.99 -27.38
C PRO A 98 -27.90 -7.08 -26.17
N HIS A 99 -28.34 -5.93 -25.67
CA HIS A 99 -29.29 -5.83 -24.55
C HIS A 99 -30.53 -5.05 -24.96
N PRO A 100 -31.74 -5.62 -24.84
CA PRO A 100 -32.94 -4.97 -25.32
C PRO A 100 -33.29 -3.75 -24.46
N VAL A 101 -33.53 -2.62 -25.11
CA VAL A 101 -33.95 -1.37 -24.48
C VAL A 101 -35.29 -0.97 -25.05
N THR A 102 -36.23 -0.64 -24.17
CA THR A 102 -37.51 -0.02 -24.54
C THR A 102 -37.59 1.34 -23.86
N LEU A 103 -37.73 2.39 -24.65
CA LEU A 103 -37.89 3.76 -24.17
C LEU A 103 -39.37 4.10 -24.11
N GLU A 104 -39.82 4.64 -22.98
CA GLU A 104 -41.07 5.38 -22.95
C GLU A 104 -40.93 6.60 -23.88
N ARG A 105 -41.98 6.96 -24.63
CA ARG A 105 -41.97 8.07 -25.60
C ARG A 105 -41.98 9.44 -24.91
N THR A 106 -41.03 9.67 -24.01
CA THR A 106 -40.81 10.91 -23.30
C THR A 106 -39.40 11.39 -23.66
N ALA A 107 -39.27 12.66 -24.05
CA ALA A 107 -37.95 13.26 -24.16
C ALA A 107 -37.36 13.39 -22.75
N GLY A 108 -36.11 12.97 -22.56
CA GLY A 108 -35.43 13.08 -21.27
C GLY A 108 -34.48 11.93 -20.96
N TRP A 109 -34.46 11.57 -19.69
CA TRP A 109 -33.56 10.57 -19.11
C TRP A 109 -34.24 9.21 -19.07
N SER A 110 -33.55 8.19 -19.57
CA SER A 110 -33.94 6.79 -19.36
C SER A 110 -32.78 6.04 -18.73
N THR A 111 -33.03 5.40 -17.60
CA THR A 111 -32.08 4.48 -16.97
C THR A 111 -32.59 3.08 -17.19
N LEU A 112 -31.72 2.17 -17.63
CA LEU A 112 -32.11 0.77 -17.82
C LEU A 112 -32.62 0.18 -16.51
N ALA A 113 -33.62 -0.69 -16.56
CA ALA A 113 -34.21 -1.26 -15.34
C ALA A 113 -33.21 -2.15 -14.57
N GLU A 114 -32.32 -2.83 -15.30
CA GLU A 114 -31.33 -3.74 -14.74
C GLU A 114 -29.92 -3.40 -15.24
N PRO A 115 -28.87 -3.62 -14.44
CA PRO A 115 -27.49 -3.52 -14.90
C PRO A 115 -27.19 -4.50 -16.03
N VAL A 116 -26.45 -4.04 -17.05
CA VAL A 116 -26.05 -4.87 -18.19
C VAL A 116 -24.74 -5.58 -17.84
N PRO A 117 -24.70 -6.92 -17.79
CA PRO A 117 -23.47 -7.66 -17.50
C PRO A 117 -22.50 -7.61 -18.67
N PHE A 118 -21.21 -7.69 -18.35
CA PHE A 118 -20.18 -7.89 -19.36
C PHE A 118 -20.32 -9.29 -19.97
N ASN A 119 -20.20 -9.39 -21.29
CA ASN A 119 -20.20 -10.67 -22.01
C ASN A 119 -19.02 -11.57 -21.63
N ARG A 120 -17.95 -11.00 -21.07
CA ARG A 120 -16.69 -11.67 -20.74
C ARG A 120 -16.17 -11.19 -19.39
N PRO A 121 -15.47 -12.05 -18.63
CA PRO A 121 -14.78 -11.62 -17.45
C PRO A 121 -13.61 -10.68 -17.79
N LEU A 122 -13.21 -9.90 -16.80
CA LEU A 122 -11.97 -9.14 -16.80
C LEU A 122 -10.76 -10.09 -16.82
N PRO A 123 -9.56 -9.57 -17.16
CA PRO A 123 -8.37 -10.41 -17.19
C PRO A 123 -8.11 -11.09 -15.84
N ASN A 124 -7.71 -12.37 -15.89
CA ASN A 124 -7.40 -13.16 -14.70
C ASN A 124 -5.95 -12.94 -14.21
N HIS A 125 -5.50 -11.70 -14.14
CA HIS A 125 -4.21 -11.32 -13.57
C HIS A 125 -4.31 -9.95 -12.90
N ILE A 126 -3.41 -9.67 -11.97
CA ILE A 126 -3.29 -8.34 -11.34
C ILE A 126 -2.88 -7.33 -12.39
N GLY A 127 -3.47 -6.13 -12.41
CA GLY A 127 -3.06 -5.12 -13.39
C GLY A 127 -3.86 -3.82 -13.38
N THR A 128 -3.35 -2.87 -14.16
CA THR A 128 -4.00 -1.60 -14.50
C THR A 128 -4.46 -1.63 -15.95
N HIS A 129 -5.70 -1.25 -16.20
CA HIS A 129 -6.36 -1.36 -17.50
C HIS A 129 -7.00 -0.03 -17.88
N SER A 130 -6.91 0.30 -19.17
CA SER A 130 -7.68 1.40 -19.76
C SER A 130 -8.73 0.79 -20.68
N LEU A 131 -10.00 1.11 -20.41
CA LEU A 131 -11.13 0.60 -21.17
C LEU A 131 -11.86 1.77 -21.83
N GLU A 132 -11.80 1.85 -23.15
CA GLU A 132 -12.65 2.72 -23.96
C GLU A 132 -13.79 1.88 -24.55
N LEU A 133 -15.03 2.29 -24.28
CA LEU A 133 -16.24 1.65 -24.78
C LEU A 133 -16.92 2.57 -25.79
N GLN A 134 -17.05 2.09 -27.03
CA GLN A 134 -17.88 2.66 -28.08
C GLN A 134 -19.28 2.08 -27.98
N TRP A 135 -20.26 2.94 -27.73
CA TRP A 135 -21.65 2.54 -27.54
C TRP A 135 -22.46 2.70 -28.81
N VAL A 136 -23.31 1.72 -29.09
CA VAL A 136 -24.17 1.71 -30.27
C VAL A 136 -25.57 1.20 -29.92
N ALA A 137 -26.58 1.80 -30.54
CA ALA A 137 -27.92 1.23 -30.63
C ALA A 137 -28.05 0.48 -31.96
N GLU A 138 -28.55 -0.75 -31.93
CA GLU A 138 -28.76 -1.61 -33.09
C GLU A 138 -30.25 -1.96 -33.18
N TRP A 139 -30.88 -1.83 -34.35
CA TRP A 139 -32.26 -2.28 -34.56
C TRP A 139 -32.50 -2.69 -36.01
N THR A 140 -33.65 -3.31 -36.28
CA THR A 140 -34.07 -3.67 -37.63
C THR A 140 -35.35 -2.91 -37.97
N ASP A 141 -35.35 -2.18 -39.08
CA ASP A 141 -36.54 -1.48 -39.57
C ASP A 141 -37.62 -2.48 -40.06
N ALA A 142 -38.84 -2.00 -40.26
CA ALA A 142 -39.96 -2.84 -40.71
C ALA A 142 -39.74 -3.51 -42.09
N ASP A 143 -38.82 -2.98 -42.90
CA ASP A 143 -38.42 -3.54 -44.20
C ASP A 143 -37.30 -4.59 -44.10
N GLY A 144 -36.82 -4.89 -42.88
CA GLY A 144 -35.73 -5.82 -42.62
C GLY A 144 -34.33 -5.20 -42.66
N SER A 145 -34.22 -3.89 -42.89
CA SER A 145 -32.92 -3.20 -42.93
C SER A 145 -32.31 -3.08 -41.53
N ALA A 146 -31.09 -3.56 -41.36
CA ALA A 146 -30.33 -3.35 -40.12
C ALA A 146 -29.87 -1.89 -40.00
N ARG A 147 -30.08 -1.31 -38.82
CA ARG A 147 -29.68 0.04 -38.46
C ARG A 147 -28.73 0.01 -37.27
N GLN A 148 -27.80 0.95 -37.29
CA GLN A 148 -26.87 1.18 -36.19
C GLN A 148 -26.72 2.68 -35.97
N LEU A 149 -26.76 3.12 -34.72
CA LEU A 149 -26.53 4.49 -34.30
C LEU A 149 -25.43 4.53 -33.25
N PHE A 150 -24.41 5.36 -33.46
CA PHE A 150 -23.37 5.63 -32.47
C PHE A 150 -23.89 6.55 -31.37
N LEU A 151 -23.67 6.17 -30.11
CA LEU A 151 -24.22 6.84 -28.92
C LEU A 151 -23.16 7.59 -28.10
N GLY A 152 -21.90 7.55 -28.53
CA GLY A 152 -20.77 8.14 -27.81
C GLY A 152 -19.76 7.10 -27.30
N ASN A 153 -18.65 7.63 -26.76
CA ASN A 153 -17.60 6.84 -26.13
C ASN A 153 -17.57 7.10 -24.63
N SER A 154 -17.17 6.10 -23.86
CA SER A 154 -16.80 6.28 -22.44
C SER A 154 -15.42 5.70 -22.17
N ARG A 155 -14.68 6.31 -21.25
CA ARG A 155 -13.30 5.93 -20.89
C ARG A 155 -13.23 5.65 -19.40
N HIS A 156 -12.61 4.52 -19.06
CA HIS A 156 -12.54 4.01 -17.69
C HIS A 156 -11.10 3.60 -17.34
N GLU A 157 -10.70 3.95 -16.13
CA GLU A 157 -9.50 3.39 -15.48
C GLU A 157 -9.95 2.23 -14.59
N LEU A 158 -9.50 1.02 -14.92
CA LEU A 158 -9.91 -0.20 -14.26
C LEU A 158 -8.71 -0.91 -13.64
N PHE A 159 -8.87 -1.40 -12.42
CA PHE A 159 -7.85 -2.18 -11.72
C PHE A 159 -8.33 -3.61 -11.49
N THR A 160 -7.45 -4.58 -11.73
CA THR A 160 -7.66 -5.98 -11.30
C THR A 160 -6.73 -6.31 -10.15
N THR A 161 -7.29 -6.77 -9.04
CA THR A 161 -6.55 -7.18 -7.83
C THR A 161 -6.37 -8.69 -7.75
N GLY A 162 -5.45 -9.16 -6.89
CA GLY A 162 -5.09 -10.58 -6.79
C GLY A 162 -6.17 -11.49 -6.22
N ALA A 163 -6.84 -11.04 -5.15
CA ALA A 163 -7.92 -11.76 -4.47
C ALA A 163 -8.85 -10.76 -3.73
N PRO A 164 -10.00 -11.21 -3.20
CA PRO A 164 -10.83 -10.38 -2.33
C PRO A 164 -10.02 -9.84 -1.15
N MET A 165 -10.19 -8.55 -0.87
CA MET A 165 -9.56 -7.92 0.29
C MET A 165 -10.18 -8.47 1.58
N ARG A 166 -9.35 -8.73 2.59
CA ARG A 166 -9.85 -8.99 3.96
C ARG A 166 -10.23 -7.67 4.62
N GLU A 167 -11.09 -7.73 5.65
CA GLU A 167 -11.51 -6.55 6.43
C GLU A 167 -10.29 -5.70 6.84
N GLY A 168 -10.48 -4.37 6.78
CA GLY A 168 -9.41 -3.42 7.04
C GLY A 168 -8.94 -3.44 8.50
N GLY A 169 -7.62 -3.46 8.71
CA GLY A 169 -7.03 -3.20 10.03
C GLY A 169 -7.18 -1.73 10.47
N ALA A 170 -6.58 -1.38 11.62
CA ALA A 170 -6.57 0.01 12.09
C ALA A 170 -6.00 0.96 11.02
N GLY A 171 -6.68 2.09 10.78
CA GLY A 171 -6.27 3.10 9.78
C GLY A 171 -6.59 2.74 8.33
N ALA A 172 -7.25 1.61 8.05
CA ALA A 172 -7.84 1.26 6.74
C ALA A 172 -9.27 1.80 6.64
N PRO A 173 -9.81 1.97 5.41
CA PRO A 173 -11.24 2.19 5.26
C PRO A 173 -12.03 0.98 5.79
N PRO A 174 -13.31 1.16 6.18
CA PRO A 174 -14.15 0.07 6.72
C PRO A 174 -14.26 -1.15 5.79
N SER A 175 -14.18 -0.93 4.48
CA SER A 175 -14.13 -1.97 3.46
C SER A 175 -13.34 -1.49 2.25
N GLY A 176 -12.70 -2.41 1.52
CA GLY A 176 -11.95 -2.07 0.32
C GLY A 176 -10.66 -1.28 0.60
N ALA A 177 -10.34 -0.31 -0.25
CA ALA A 177 -9.04 0.37 -0.26
C ALA A 177 -9.12 1.85 -0.64
N TYR A 178 -8.12 2.63 -0.19
CA TYR A 178 -7.91 3.96 -0.76
C TYR A 178 -7.40 3.86 -2.20
N VAL A 179 -7.92 4.72 -3.09
CA VAL A 179 -7.59 4.72 -4.53
C VAL A 179 -6.09 4.68 -4.83
N PRO A 180 -5.22 5.48 -4.17
CA PRO A 180 -3.79 5.43 -4.47
C PRO A 180 -3.17 4.05 -4.24
N LEU A 181 -3.61 3.33 -3.20
CA LEU A 181 -3.06 2.02 -2.86
C LEU A 181 -3.38 0.98 -3.94
N VAL A 182 -4.63 0.93 -4.43
CA VAL A 182 -5.02 0.01 -5.50
C VAL A 182 -4.29 0.36 -6.79
N ARG A 183 -4.20 1.64 -7.14
CA ARG A 183 -3.49 2.11 -8.33
C ARG A 183 -2.01 1.70 -8.31
N TRP A 184 -1.33 1.96 -7.19
CA TRP A 184 0.08 1.63 -7.03
C TRP A 184 0.31 0.12 -7.03
N SER A 185 -0.39 -0.61 -6.15
CA SER A 185 -0.20 -2.05 -5.98
C SER A 185 -0.55 -2.84 -7.25
N SER A 186 -1.64 -2.49 -7.95
CA SER A 186 -2.04 -3.20 -9.18
C SER A 186 -1.05 -2.96 -10.33
N ARG A 187 -0.37 -1.80 -10.34
CA ARG A 187 0.69 -1.49 -11.31
C ARG A 187 1.98 -2.25 -11.00
N TRP A 188 2.45 -2.19 -9.75
CA TRP A 188 3.71 -2.82 -9.36
C TRP A 188 3.63 -4.35 -9.39
N CYS A 189 2.47 -4.91 -9.06
CA CYS A 189 2.24 -6.35 -9.02
C CYS A 189 1.65 -6.91 -10.33
N ALA A 190 1.67 -6.14 -11.42
CA ALA A 190 1.04 -6.54 -12.67
C ALA A 190 1.56 -7.92 -13.15
N GLY A 191 0.63 -8.86 -13.37
CA GLY A 191 0.94 -10.21 -13.80
C GLY A 191 1.57 -11.14 -12.74
N LEU A 192 1.80 -10.68 -11.51
CA LEU A 192 2.36 -11.51 -10.44
C LEU A 192 1.29 -12.36 -9.76
N GLU A 193 1.70 -13.53 -9.25
CA GLU A 193 0.79 -14.48 -8.58
C GLU A 193 1.31 -14.96 -7.22
N SER A 194 2.63 -15.03 -7.05
CA SER A 194 3.27 -15.44 -5.80
C SER A 194 3.13 -14.36 -4.73
N ARG A 195 2.78 -14.76 -3.50
CA ARG A 195 2.69 -13.85 -2.35
C ARG A 195 4.02 -13.13 -2.10
N LYS A 196 5.13 -13.86 -2.23
CA LYS A 196 6.48 -13.31 -2.07
C LYS A 196 6.80 -12.30 -3.15
N ASP A 197 6.56 -12.63 -4.42
CA ASP A 197 6.85 -11.72 -5.54
C ASP A 197 5.99 -10.46 -5.46
N ILE A 198 4.72 -10.60 -5.03
CA ILE A 198 3.83 -9.47 -4.76
C ILE A 198 4.44 -8.57 -3.70
N CYS A 199 4.78 -9.09 -2.51
CA CYS A 199 5.36 -8.27 -1.44
C CYS A 199 6.70 -7.63 -1.82
N ASP A 200 7.56 -8.33 -2.57
CA ASP A 200 8.81 -7.77 -3.09
C ASP A 200 8.58 -6.64 -4.09
N ALA A 201 7.59 -6.78 -4.98
CA ALA A 201 7.23 -5.74 -5.92
C ALA A 201 6.66 -4.51 -5.20
N LEU A 202 5.83 -4.72 -4.17
CA LEU A 202 5.32 -3.62 -3.34
C LEU A 202 6.45 -2.87 -2.63
N LEU A 203 7.39 -3.59 -2.01
CA LEU A 203 8.48 -2.97 -1.25
C LEU A 203 9.41 -2.16 -2.17
N ARG A 204 9.75 -2.71 -3.34
CA ARG A 204 10.53 -2.00 -4.36
C ARG A 204 9.81 -0.79 -4.94
N GLY A 205 8.48 -0.83 -5.00
CA GLY A 205 7.65 0.25 -5.54
C GLY A 205 7.47 1.43 -4.58
N LEU A 206 7.66 1.25 -3.26
CA LEU A 206 7.42 2.29 -2.25
C LEU A 206 8.05 3.66 -2.55
N PRO A 207 9.31 3.76 -3.05
CA PRO A 207 9.90 5.05 -3.39
C PRO A 207 9.07 5.86 -4.39
N GLU A 208 8.39 5.21 -5.35
CA GLU A 208 7.56 5.88 -6.36
C GLU A 208 6.34 6.60 -5.78
N THR A 209 5.94 6.29 -4.54
CA THR A 209 4.82 6.99 -3.87
C THR A 209 5.13 8.45 -3.56
N GLY A 210 6.41 8.81 -3.43
CA GLY A 210 6.85 10.10 -2.90
C GLY A 210 6.53 10.34 -1.42
N LEU A 211 5.88 9.39 -0.73
CA LEU A 211 5.63 9.47 0.70
C LEU A 211 6.94 9.38 1.46
N ARG A 212 7.10 10.19 2.51
CA ARG A 212 8.36 10.32 3.25
C ARG A 212 8.31 9.65 4.62
N TYR A 213 9.41 9.03 5.05
CA TYR A 213 9.56 8.59 6.44
C TYR A 213 9.82 9.76 7.39
N GLY A 214 9.43 9.63 8.66
CA GLY A 214 9.70 10.63 9.71
C GLY A 214 8.75 11.83 9.71
N VAL A 215 7.54 11.68 9.14
CA VAL A 215 6.45 12.66 9.20
C VAL A 215 5.46 12.20 10.28
N PRO A 216 4.95 13.09 11.17
CA PRO A 216 4.12 12.70 12.33
C PRO A 216 2.70 12.24 11.92
N ALA A 217 2.61 11.07 11.30
CA ALA A 217 1.37 10.39 10.93
C ALA A 217 1.51 8.87 11.14
N TRP A 218 0.50 8.27 11.77
CA TRP A 218 0.50 6.84 12.18
C TRP A 218 -0.61 6.02 11.54
N THR A 219 -1.49 6.64 10.75
CA THR A 219 -2.55 5.95 9.99
C THR A 219 -2.36 6.16 8.51
N VAL A 220 -2.74 5.17 7.71
CA VAL A 220 -2.57 5.22 6.25
C VAL A 220 -3.26 6.42 5.62
N ARG A 221 -4.49 6.73 6.04
CA ARG A 221 -5.20 7.93 5.58
C ARG A 221 -4.41 9.19 5.86
N HIS A 222 -3.97 9.38 7.11
CA HIS A 222 -3.23 10.58 7.50
C HIS A 222 -1.93 10.68 6.68
N MET A 223 -1.23 9.55 6.45
CA MET A 223 -0.04 9.55 5.62
C MET A 223 -0.29 10.01 4.19
N LEU A 224 -1.38 9.53 3.58
CA LEU A 224 -1.77 9.90 2.22
C LEU A 224 -2.14 11.39 2.10
N THR A 225 -2.62 12.03 3.18
CA THR A 225 -2.97 13.46 3.17
C THR A 225 -1.79 14.38 3.47
N VAL A 226 -0.84 13.98 4.32
CA VAL A 226 0.30 14.83 4.72
C VAL A 226 1.61 14.50 4.02
N GLY A 227 1.63 13.44 3.20
CA GLY A 227 2.77 13.08 2.35
C GLY A 227 3.87 12.28 3.06
N GLY A 228 3.52 11.47 4.06
CA GLY A 228 4.49 10.63 4.79
C GLY A 228 3.99 10.13 6.14
N GLY A 229 4.80 9.34 6.85
CA GLY A 229 4.45 8.78 8.15
C GLY A 229 5.63 8.30 9.00
N MET A 230 5.29 7.87 10.22
CA MET A 230 6.18 7.16 11.16
C MET A 230 6.12 5.65 10.93
N CYS A 231 6.96 4.90 11.65
CA CYS A 231 7.08 3.44 11.50
C CYS A 231 5.73 2.72 11.54
N GLY A 232 4.87 3.05 12.51
CA GLY A 232 3.53 2.46 12.63
C GLY A 232 2.63 2.73 11.42
N GLY A 233 2.73 3.92 10.82
CA GLY A 233 1.99 4.26 9.60
C GLY A 233 2.50 3.48 8.38
N TRP A 234 3.81 3.46 8.16
CA TRP A 234 4.44 2.74 7.03
C TRP A 234 4.20 1.24 7.11
N TYR A 235 4.26 0.68 8.31
CA TYR A 235 3.90 -0.70 8.60
C TYR A 235 2.46 -0.99 8.13
N GLN A 236 1.48 -0.18 8.54
CA GLN A 236 0.07 -0.34 8.13
C GLN A 236 -0.14 -0.11 6.63
N LEU A 237 0.55 0.87 6.04
CA LEU A 237 0.50 1.15 4.60
C LEU A 237 0.90 -0.08 3.79
N PHE A 238 2.01 -0.71 4.18
CA PHE A 238 2.51 -1.90 3.52
C PHE A 238 1.55 -3.09 3.65
N GLN A 239 0.93 -3.27 4.83
CA GLN A 239 -0.13 -4.27 5.00
C GLN A 239 -1.34 -4.02 4.11
N GLN A 240 -1.79 -2.77 4.00
CA GLN A 240 -2.91 -2.44 3.14
C GLN A 240 -2.59 -2.62 1.66
N LEU A 241 -1.38 -2.27 1.22
CA LEU A 241 -0.91 -2.56 -0.15
C LEU A 241 -0.90 -4.06 -0.45
N ALA A 242 -0.42 -4.88 0.49
CA ALA A 242 -0.44 -6.34 0.36
C ALA A 242 -1.87 -6.90 0.36
N ASN A 243 -2.74 -6.39 1.25
CA ASN A 243 -4.14 -6.80 1.34
C ASN A 243 -4.94 -6.41 0.09
N CYS A 244 -4.61 -5.28 -0.56
CA CYS A 244 -5.19 -4.93 -1.87
C CYS A 244 -4.99 -6.05 -2.89
N GLN A 245 -3.90 -6.82 -2.77
CA GLN A 245 -3.57 -7.94 -3.66
C GLN A 245 -3.87 -9.31 -3.05
N GLY A 246 -4.60 -9.36 -1.93
CA GLY A 246 -4.99 -10.61 -1.28
C GLY A 246 -3.90 -11.27 -0.42
N VAL A 247 -2.82 -10.55 -0.11
CA VAL A 247 -1.73 -11.06 0.73
C VAL A 247 -1.87 -10.52 2.16
N THR A 248 -1.91 -11.43 3.13
CA THR A 248 -1.88 -11.09 4.56
C THR A 248 -0.44 -11.15 5.07
N LEU A 249 -0.05 -10.15 5.85
CA LEU A 249 1.24 -10.04 6.49
C LEU A 249 1.07 -10.06 8.01
N GLU A 250 2.10 -10.51 8.70
CA GLU A 250 2.19 -10.50 10.15
C GLU A 250 2.96 -9.27 10.60
N GLY A 251 2.37 -8.47 11.48
CA GLY A 251 3.03 -7.29 12.02
C GLY A 251 3.65 -7.51 13.37
N ARG A 252 4.84 -6.94 13.58
CA ARG A 252 5.47 -6.88 14.90
C ARG A 252 6.11 -5.54 15.12
N THR A 253 6.06 -5.06 16.36
CA THR A 253 6.85 -3.92 16.80
C THR A 253 8.06 -4.42 17.56
N LEU A 254 9.25 -4.08 17.08
CA LEU A 254 10.53 -4.37 17.70
C LEU A 254 10.82 -3.33 18.79
N HIS A 255 11.08 -3.81 20.00
CA HIS A 255 11.50 -2.97 21.11
C HIS A 255 12.85 -3.42 21.64
N LEU A 256 13.69 -2.46 22.01
CA LEU A 256 14.88 -2.74 22.82
C LEU A 256 14.44 -2.91 24.28
N VAL A 257 14.84 -4.00 24.91
CA VAL A 257 14.58 -4.21 26.33
C VAL A 257 15.62 -3.43 27.12
N PRO A 258 15.21 -2.48 27.99
CA PRO A 258 16.15 -1.83 28.89
C PRO A 258 16.78 -2.90 29.78
N LYS A 259 18.10 -2.93 29.84
CA LYS A 259 18.78 -3.80 30.81
C LYS A 259 18.82 -3.08 32.15
N ASP A 260 17.88 -3.41 33.04
CA ASP A 260 17.93 -2.97 34.45
C ASP A 260 19.00 -3.77 35.19
N ASP A 261 20.05 -3.11 35.68
CA ASP A 261 20.88 -3.66 36.77
C ASP A 261 21.14 -2.58 37.83
N PRO A 262 20.45 -2.64 38.99
CA PRO A 262 20.62 -1.68 40.07
C PRO A 262 21.90 -1.88 40.91
N ARG A 263 22.88 -2.71 40.49
CA ARG A 263 24.03 -3.10 41.33
C ARG A 263 25.40 -3.24 40.63
N THR A 264 25.59 -2.86 39.37
CA THR A 264 26.91 -3.02 38.70
C THR A 264 27.33 -1.81 37.88
N ASP A 265 28.64 -1.70 37.59
CA ASP A 265 29.32 -0.62 36.84
C ASP A 265 28.93 -0.54 35.33
N GLU A 266 27.62 -0.39 35.13
CA GLU A 266 26.91 0.51 34.21
C GLU A 266 27.14 0.34 32.69
N VAL A 267 26.61 -0.77 32.16
CA VAL A 267 26.21 -0.87 30.75
C VAL A 267 24.69 -0.88 30.65
N ARG A 268 24.10 0.25 30.23
CA ARG A 268 22.66 0.35 29.95
C ARG A 268 22.43 0.73 28.49
N TRP A 269 21.82 -0.16 27.72
CA TRP A 269 21.34 0.16 26.38
C TRP A 269 20.02 0.90 26.47
N GLU A 270 19.95 2.06 25.82
CA GLU A 270 18.81 2.98 25.91
C GLU A 270 18.15 3.24 24.57
N ALA A 271 18.77 2.90 23.44
CA ALA A 271 18.11 2.96 22.14
C ALA A 271 18.76 2.11 21.05
N MET A 272 17.98 1.79 20.03
CA MET A 272 18.48 1.39 18.72
C MET A 272 18.57 2.61 17.80
N VAL A 273 19.61 2.69 16.99
CA VAL A 273 19.88 3.89 16.19
C VAL A 273 19.98 3.53 14.71
N ALA A 274 19.17 4.20 13.89
CA ALA A 274 19.24 4.15 12.44
C ALA A 274 20.00 5.38 11.91
N VAL A 275 21.01 5.14 11.07
CA VAL A 275 21.73 6.21 10.33
C VAL A 275 21.13 6.48 8.96
N ALA A 276 20.22 5.61 8.51
CA ALA A 276 19.54 5.77 7.23
C ALA A 276 18.60 6.99 7.25
N PRO A 277 18.47 7.72 6.13
CA PRO A 277 17.54 8.84 6.04
C PRO A 277 16.06 8.41 6.04
N GLY A 278 15.79 7.13 5.77
CA GLY A 278 14.43 6.59 5.57
C GLY A 278 13.94 6.76 4.12
N ILE A 279 12.84 6.09 3.77
CA ILE A 279 12.28 6.15 2.42
C ILE A 279 11.94 7.58 2.02
N ASN A 280 12.35 7.95 0.79
CA ASN A 280 12.14 9.25 0.16
C ASN A 280 12.64 10.45 0.98
N GLN A 281 13.70 10.24 1.75
CA GLN A 281 14.39 11.28 2.50
C GLN A 281 15.85 11.37 2.06
N LEU A 282 16.39 12.59 2.05
CA LEU A 282 17.82 12.84 1.83
C LEU A 282 18.60 12.81 3.15
N GLU A 283 17.95 13.24 4.23
CA GLU A 283 18.46 13.22 5.60
C GLU A 283 17.32 12.85 6.55
N PRO A 284 17.61 12.30 7.74
CA PRO A 284 16.59 12.09 8.76
C PRO A 284 15.79 13.37 9.05
N SER A 285 14.46 13.25 9.16
CA SER A 285 13.51 14.36 9.37
C SER A 285 13.72 15.06 10.71
N ARG A 286 13.92 16.39 10.70
CA ARG A 286 14.23 17.19 11.90
C ARG A 286 13.21 17.08 13.04
N LEU A 287 11.94 16.81 12.70
CA LEU A 287 10.85 16.74 13.68
C LEU A 287 10.84 15.45 14.49
N THR A 288 11.54 14.40 14.03
CA THR A 288 11.41 13.02 14.55
C THR A 288 12.76 12.34 14.71
N ARG A 289 13.84 13.13 14.85
CA ARG A 289 15.23 12.66 14.97
C ARG A 289 15.92 13.28 16.17
N LEU A 290 17.02 12.65 16.60
CA LEU A 290 17.99 13.31 17.46
C LEU A 290 19.08 13.98 16.60
N GLN A 291 19.34 15.26 16.85
CA GLN A 291 20.39 16.04 16.20
C GLN A 291 21.41 16.50 17.23
N GLY A 292 22.64 16.05 17.09
CA GLY A 292 23.69 16.38 18.05
C GLY A 292 24.95 15.56 17.82
N ARG A 293 25.78 15.48 18.86
CA ARG A 293 27.07 14.79 18.80
C ARG A 293 26.91 13.35 19.28
N PHE A 294 27.03 12.40 18.37
CA PHE A 294 27.14 10.97 18.69
C PHE A 294 28.61 10.60 18.93
N HIS A 295 28.85 9.74 19.90
CA HIS A 295 30.18 9.23 20.25
C HIS A 295 30.27 7.76 19.84
N ASP A 296 30.60 7.51 18.58
CA ASP A 296 30.70 6.14 18.05
C ASP A 296 31.97 5.48 18.58
N CYS A 297 31.86 4.34 19.26
CA CYS A 297 33.03 3.59 19.68
C CYS A 297 33.60 2.75 18.53
N VAL A 298 34.92 2.69 18.44
CA VAL A 298 35.60 1.85 17.44
C VAL A 298 35.56 0.36 17.84
N ARG A 299 35.63 0.08 19.15
CA ARG A 299 35.70 -1.28 19.69
C ARG A 299 34.88 -1.42 20.97
N TYR A 300 34.11 -2.49 21.05
CA TYR A 300 33.38 -2.94 22.23
C TYR A 300 33.40 -4.48 22.31
N PRO A 301 33.45 -5.10 23.51
CA PRO A 301 33.52 -4.50 24.84
C PRO A 301 34.86 -3.79 25.10
N PHE A 302 34.87 -2.86 26.05
CA PHE A 302 36.07 -2.11 26.43
C PHE A 302 37.04 -3.01 27.21
N ALA A 303 38.30 -3.04 26.80
CA ALA A 303 39.35 -3.70 27.56
C ALA A 303 39.80 -2.77 28.71
N PRO A 304 40.03 -3.27 29.94
CA PRO A 304 40.33 -2.45 31.11
C PRO A 304 41.56 -1.53 30.95
N ASP A 305 42.56 -1.97 30.19
CA ASP A 305 43.86 -1.28 30.07
C ASP A 305 44.05 -0.59 28.71
N GLU A 306 43.04 -0.59 27.84
CA GLU A 306 43.11 0.06 26.52
C GLU A 306 42.32 1.37 26.52
N PRO A 307 42.89 2.49 26.04
CA PRO A 307 42.12 3.70 25.80
C PRO A 307 40.95 3.43 24.85
N VAL A 308 39.74 3.87 25.24
CA VAL A 308 38.55 3.77 24.40
C VAL A 308 38.58 4.89 23.37
N GLU A 309 38.64 4.52 22.08
CA GLU A 309 38.55 5.46 20.97
C GLU A 309 37.07 5.77 20.65
N LEU A 310 36.72 7.05 20.77
CA LEU A 310 35.38 7.58 20.50
C LEU A 310 35.42 8.57 19.34
N LEU A 311 34.74 8.24 18.26
CA LEU A 311 34.60 9.07 17.07
C LEU A 311 33.40 10.00 17.25
N GLY A 312 33.68 11.27 17.53
CA GLY A 312 32.63 12.29 17.67
C GLY A 312 32.07 12.72 16.31
N ARG A 313 30.80 12.44 16.04
CA ARG A 313 30.10 12.84 14.82
C ARG A 313 28.93 13.75 15.14
N VAL A 314 28.87 14.91 14.47
CA VAL A 314 27.72 15.82 14.58
C VAL A 314 26.85 15.61 13.36
N GLU A 315 25.73 14.92 13.57
CA GLU A 315 24.79 14.59 12.50
C GLU A 315 23.41 14.39 13.08
N SER A 316 22.53 13.72 12.35
CA SER A 316 21.23 13.35 12.88
C SER A 316 20.86 11.95 12.52
N ARG A 317 20.21 11.27 13.47
CA ARG A 317 19.91 9.85 13.40
C ARG A 317 18.50 9.62 13.93
N TYR A 318 17.82 8.61 13.40
CA TYR A 318 16.61 8.10 14.04
C TYR A 318 17.01 7.24 15.23
N VAL A 319 16.30 7.42 16.34
CA VAL A 319 16.59 6.74 17.59
C VAL A 319 15.27 6.18 18.11
N PHE A 320 15.25 4.88 18.36
CA PHE A 320 14.13 4.14 18.91
C PHE A 320 14.48 3.77 20.35
N MET A 321 13.90 4.50 21.30
CA MET A 321 14.24 4.41 22.71
C MET A 321 13.81 3.06 23.30
N ALA A 322 14.58 2.55 24.25
CA ALA A 322 14.24 1.33 24.97
C ALA A 322 12.96 1.54 25.79
N GLY A 323 12.12 0.51 25.85
CA GLY A 323 10.82 0.57 26.49
C GLY A 323 9.70 0.06 25.58
N TRP A 324 8.46 0.24 26.02
CA TRP A 324 7.27 -0.26 25.30
C TRP A 324 6.63 0.80 24.39
N ASP A 325 6.91 2.08 24.64
CA ASP A 325 6.22 3.20 24.00
C ASP A 325 6.90 3.65 22.69
N ASP A 326 8.14 3.21 22.44
CA ASP A 326 8.94 3.64 21.29
C ASP A 326 9.66 2.44 20.62
N GLY A 327 8.97 1.84 19.64
CA GLY A 327 9.47 0.68 18.92
C GLY A 327 9.43 0.86 17.40
N HIS A 328 10.06 -0.06 16.70
CA HIS A 328 10.10 -0.07 15.24
C HIS A 328 9.16 -1.12 14.65
N CYS A 329 8.13 -0.69 13.94
CA CYS A 329 7.11 -1.58 13.37
C CYS A 329 7.58 -2.20 12.04
N LEU A 330 7.45 -3.52 11.94
CA LEU A 330 7.95 -4.36 10.86
C LEU A 330 6.89 -5.34 10.38
N ASN A 331 6.96 -5.71 9.10
CA ASN A 331 6.09 -6.69 8.48
C ASN A 331 6.82 -8.00 8.21
N PHE A 332 6.11 -9.12 8.30
CA PHE A 332 6.62 -10.45 8.06
C PHE A 332 5.70 -11.24 7.12
N LEU A 333 6.30 -12.06 6.26
CA LEU A 333 5.62 -13.05 5.44
C LEU A 333 6.28 -14.42 5.65
N GLU A 334 5.47 -15.41 6.03
CA GLU A 334 5.87 -16.81 5.93
C GLU A 334 5.43 -17.37 4.57
N ASP A 335 6.39 -17.75 3.74
CA ASP A 335 6.15 -18.33 2.43
C ASP A 335 7.10 -19.49 2.16
N SER A 336 6.54 -20.62 1.72
CA SER A 336 7.32 -21.81 1.34
C SER A 336 8.31 -22.30 2.41
N GLY A 337 7.94 -22.17 3.70
CA GLY A 337 8.77 -22.58 4.85
C GLY A 337 9.90 -21.60 5.22
N ARG A 338 9.92 -20.40 4.63
CA ARG A 338 10.88 -19.33 4.95
C ARG A 338 10.17 -18.11 5.52
N LEU A 339 10.87 -17.39 6.38
CA LEU A 339 10.41 -16.12 6.95
C LEU A 339 11.07 -14.95 6.24
N TYR A 340 10.26 -13.99 5.78
CA TYR A 340 10.73 -12.76 5.15
C TYR A 340 10.28 -11.54 5.95
N LEU A 341 11.22 -10.66 6.27
CA LEU A 341 10.98 -9.37 6.92
C LEU A 341 10.96 -8.24 5.89
N TYR A 342 9.96 -7.37 5.99
CA TYR A 342 9.76 -6.19 5.17
C TYR A 342 9.77 -4.95 6.06
N ASP A 343 10.81 -4.14 5.90
CA ASP A 343 10.94 -2.84 6.54
C ASP A 343 10.60 -1.74 5.53
N ALA A 344 9.33 -1.33 5.53
CA ALA A 344 8.80 -0.28 4.67
C ALA A 344 9.25 1.14 5.07
N CYS A 345 10.15 1.28 6.05
CA CYS A 345 10.66 2.57 6.49
C CYS A 345 12.07 2.83 5.97
N PHE A 346 12.91 1.79 5.95
CA PHE A 346 14.35 1.94 5.69
C PHE A 346 14.88 1.06 4.55
N ARG A 347 14.10 0.12 4.02
CA ARG A 347 14.57 -0.85 3.01
C ARG A 347 13.66 -0.91 1.79
N THR A 348 14.24 -1.32 0.68
CA THR A 348 13.56 -1.60 -0.60
C THR A 348 13.62 -3.07 -0.98
N GLU A 349 14.27 -3.90 -0.16
CA GLU A 349 14.43 -5.34 -0.36
C GLU A 349 14.11 -6.09 0.94
N ALA A 350 13.44 -7.23 0.78
CA ALA A 350 13.07 -8.10 1.88
C ALA A 350 14.30 -8.79 2.49
N VAL A 351 14.22 -9.10 3.78
CA VAL A 351 15.26 -9.87 4.48
C VAL A 351 14.75 -11.27 4.74
N GLU A 352 15.40 -12.25 4.14
CA GLU A 352 15.15 -13.65 4.50
C GLU A 352 15.82 -13.98 5.83
N LEU A 353 15.06 -14.55 6.75
CA LEU A 353 15.49 -14.89 8.09
C LEU A 353 15.41 -16.40 8.31
N ASP A 354 16.48 -16.95 8.90
CA ASP A 354 16.52 -18.33 9.39
C ASP A 354 16.15 -18.33 10.87
N MET A 355 14.85 -18.20 11.13
CA MET A 355 14.20 -18.23 12.44
C MET A 355 12.67 -18.30 12.24
N PRO A 356 11.90 -18.77 13.25
CA PRO A 356 10.44 -18.68 13.20
C PRO A 356 9.97 -17.23 13.30
N LEU A 357 8.71 -16.98 12.91
CA LEU A 357 8.03 -15.72 13.16
C LEU A 357 8.13 -15.33 14.65
N PRO A 358 8.54 -14.10 15.01
CA PRO A 358 8.65 -13.70 16.41
C PRO A 358 7.31 -13.75 17.16
N SER A 359 7.32 -14.21 18.41
CA SER A 359 6.16 -14.16 19.31
C SER A 359 5.82 -12.71 19.66
N ALA A 360 4.55 -12.31 19.57
CA ALA A 360 4.09 -10.96 19.90
C ALA A 360 3.64 -10.81 21.36
N ASP A 361 4.15 -11.66 22.27
CA ASP A 361 3.74 -11.73 23.67
C ASP A 361 4.46 -10.74 24.60
N GLY A 362 5.35 -9.90 24.05
CA GLY A 362 6.14 -8.93 24.81
C GLY A 362 7.20 -9.58 25.71
N ARG A 363 7.47 -10.88 25.58
CA ARG A 363 8.53 -11.53 26.37
C ARG A 363 9.90 -11.17 25.81
N PRO A 364 10.87 -10.81 26.67
CA PRO A 364 12.24 -10.60 26.24
C PRO A 364 12.85 -11.83 25.56
N VAL A 365 13.56 -11.59 24.46
CA VAL A 365 14.34 -12.56 23.70
C VAL A 365 15.76 -12.05 23.59
N ARG A 366 16.72 -12.91 23.95
CA ARG A 366 18.14 -12.60 23.84
C ARG A 366 18.69 -13.01 22.48
N LEU A 367 19.31 -12.07 21.79
CA LEU A 367 19.91 -12.30 20.48
C LEU A 367 21.44 -12.36 20.57
N GLY A 368 22.02 -13.53 20.38
CA GLY A 368 23.47 -13.73 20.24
C GLY A 368 23.98 -13.47 18.81
N ALA A 369 25.30 -13.48 18.64
CA ALA A 369 25.96 -13.12 17.36
C ALA A 369 25.54 -13.98 16.15
N GLU A 370 25.13 -15.24 16.36
CA GLU A 370 24.67 -16.13 15.29
C GLU A 370 23.25 -15.85 14.79
N SER A 371 22.50 -14.97 15.46
CA SER A 371 21.13 -14.63 15.07
C SER A 371 21.08 -14.12 13.62
N SER A 372 20.27 -14.78 12.79
CA SER A 372 20.03 -14.37 11.41
C SER A 372 19.42 -12.95 11.33
N PHE A 373 18.53 -12.61 12.26
CA PHE A 373 17.97 -11.28 12.41
C PHE A 373 19.04 -10.21 12.73
N ARG A 374 19.98 -10.49 13.64
CA ARG A 374 21.08 -9.57 13.92
C ARG A 374 21.92 -9.31 12.68
N ARG A 375 22.41 -10.40 12.08
CA ARG A 375 23.35 -10.33 10.95
C ARG A 375 22.74 -9.73 9.69
N ARG A 376 21.49 -10.06 9.37
CA ARG A 376 20.84 -9.70 8.10
C ARG A 376 19.97 -8.44 8.18
N TYR A 377 19.48 -8.09 9.37
CA TYR A 377 18.58 -6.95 9.55
C TYR A 377 19.14 -5.87 10.50
N LEU A 378 19.49 -6.20 11.75
CA LEU A 378 19.93 -5.17 12.70
C LEU A 378 21.22 -4.48 12.27
N HIS A 379 22.31 -5.21 12.00
CA HIS A 379 23.58 -4.58 11.63
C HIS A 379 23.47 -3.68 10.39
N PRO A 380 22.77 -4.09 9.31
CA PRO A 380 22.65 -3.23 8.14
C PRO A 380 21.67 -2.05 8.30
N THR A 381 20.63 -2.19 9.13
CA THR A 381 19.49 -1.24 9.14
C THR A 381 19.48 -0.35 10.38
N LEU A 382 19.77 -0.93 11.54
CA LEU A 382 19.85 -0.29 12.86
C LEU A 382 21.26 -0.52 13.43
N PRO A 383 22.31 0.04 12.78
CA PRO A 383 23.68 -0.40 13.00
C PRO A 383 24.22 -0.15 14.40
N PHE A 384 23.63 0.77 15.19
CA PHE A 384 24.15 1.10 16.51
C PHE A 384 23.13 0.88 17.63
N LEU A 385 23.62 0.49 18.80
CA LEU A 385 22.94 0.73 20.07
C LEU A 385 23.51 1.99 20.71
N MET A 386 22.65 2.81 21.28
CA MET A 386 23.03 3.95 22.11
C MET A 386 22.87 3.57 23.58
N GLY A 387 23.85 3.90 24.42
CA GLY A 387 23.79 3.53 25.83
C GLY A 387 24.58 4.43 26.76
N THR A 388 24.18 4.38 28.02
CA THR A 388 24.92 4.94 29.15
C THR A 388 26.04 3.98 29.51
N LEU A 389 27.29 4.37 29.25
CA LEU A 389 28.49 3.51 29.34
C LEU A 389 29.67 4.22 30.02
N ARG A 390 30.45 3.48 30.81
CA ARG A 390 31.73 3.97 31.36
C ARG A 390 32.89 3.70 30.39
N ALA A 391 33.62 4.75 30.04
CA ALA A 391 34.79 4.67 29.16
C ALA A 391 35.84 5.73 29.55
N ASN A 392 37.13 5.36 29.56
CA ASN A 392 38.24 6.24 29.94
C ASN A 392 38.05 6.90 31.33
N GLY A 393 37.53 6.14 32.30
CA GLY A 393 37.24 6.64 33.66
C GLY A 393 36.07 7.62 33.77
N ARG A 394 35.40 7.96 32.66
CA ARG A 394 34.21 8.83 32.61
C ARG A 394 32.95 8.01 32.34
N LEU A 395 31.85 8.37 33.00
CA LEU A 395 30.51 7.91 32.62
C LEU A 395 29.98 8.80 31.49
N TRP A 396 29.52 8.18 30.41
CA TRP A 396 28.87 8.82 29.28
C TRP A 396 27.39 8.51 29.35
N GLU A 397 26.60 9.45 29.84
CA GLU A 397 25.16 9.29 30.06
C GLU A 397 24.35 9.66 28.81
N VAL A 398 23.23 8.97 28.62
CA VAL A 398 22.17 9.40 27.72
C VAL A 398 21.23 10.33 28.51
N ASP A 399 21.24 11.61 28.19
CA ASP A 399 20.32 12.63 28.72
C ASP A 399 19.82 13.49 27.57
N LEU A 400 18.63 13.14 27.07
CA LEU A 400 18.00 13.84 25.95
C LEU A 400 17.64 15.30 26.30
N GLY A 401 17.41 15.61 27.58
CA GLY A 401 17.14 16.98 28.04
C GLY A 401 18.38 17.88 27.98
N ARG A 402 19.57 17.29 28.08
CA ARG A 402 20.87 17.97 27.94
C ARG A 402 21.50 17.81 26.55
N ASN A 403 20.82 17.11 25.63
CA ASN A 403 21.35 16.75 24.32
C ASN A 403 22.65 15.90 24.42
N GLU A 404 22.72 15.03 25.42
CA GLU A 404 23.80 14.06 25.64
C GLU A 404 23.32 12.67 25.17
N PHE A 405 24.09 12.04 24.28
CA PHE A 405 23.69 10.81 23.60
C PHE A 405 24.50 9.58 24.05
N GLY A 406 25.18 9.65 25.21
CA GLY A 406 26.03 8.58 25.69
C GLY A 406 27.10 8.14 24.68
N ILE A 407 27.31 6.82 24.59
CA ILE A 407 28.17 6.18 23.59
C ILE A 407 27.29 5.35 22.64
N THR A 408 27.59 5.42 21.35
CA THR A 408 27.00 4.56 20.32
C THR A 408 27.95 3.43 19.97
N VAL A 409 27.45 2.19 20.04
CA VAL A 409 28.22 0.97 19.82
C VAL A 409 27.64 0.19 18.65
N GLY A 410 28.49 -0.26 17.73
CA GLY A 410 28.06 -1.09 16.60
C GLY A 410 27.36 -2.35 17.10
N THR A 411 26.16 -2.62 16.59
CA THR A 411 25.36 -3.79 16.98
C THR A 411 26.08 -5.11 16.71
N GLU A 412 27.03 -5.15 15.77
CA GLU A 412 27.91 -6.29 15.53
C GLU A 412 28.94 -6.53 16.64
N GLN A 413 29.27 -5.49 17.42
CA GLN A 413 30.25 -5.54 18.51
C GLN A 413 29.61 -5.91 19.85
N VAL A 414 28.32 -5.68 20.01
CA VAL A 414 27.58 -6.00 21.24
C VAL A 414 27.41 -7.53 21.35
N PRO A 415 27.90 -8.21 22.40
CA PRO A 415 27.84 -9.68 22.45
C PRO A 415 26.40 -10.22 22.39
N GLU A 416 25.51 -9.61 23.16
CA GLU A 416 24.10 -10.01 23.29
C GLU A 416 23.21 -8.79 23.34
N ILE A 417 22.08 -8.85 22.65
CA ILE A 417 21.08 -7.78 22.60
C ILE A 417 19.74 -8.35 23.06
N ASP A 418 19.15 -7.73 24.09
CA ASP A 418 17.83 -8.10 24.59
C ASP A 418 16.77 -7.27 23.88
N ILE A 419 15.85 -7.94 23.20
CA ILE A 419 14.74 -7.31 22.49
C ILE A 419 13.43 -7.94 22.93
N MET A 420 12.32 -7.33 22.58
CA MET A 420 10.99 -7.95 22.68
C MET A 420 10.15 -7.54 21.48
N TRP A 421 9.10 -8.31 21.23
CA TRP A 421 8.19 -8.10 20.13
C TRP A 421 6.77 -7.96 20.64
N THR A 422 6.07 -6.94 20.16
CA THR A 422 4.63 -6.76 20.40
C THR A 422 3.88 -6.75 19.07
N ARG A 423 2.54 -6.70 19.13
CA ARG A 423 1.71 -6.50 17.94
C ARG A 423 1.88 -5.10 17.34
#